data_AF-A0A2D6FEM8-F1
#
_entry.id   AF-A0A2D6FEM8-F1
#
_cell.length_a   1.000
_cell.length_b   1.000
_cell.length_c   1.000
_cell.angle_alpha   90.00
_cell.angle_beta   90.00
_cell.angle_gamma   90.00
#
_symmetry.space_group_name_H-M   'P 1'
#
loop_
_entity.id
_entity.type
_entity.pdbx_description
1 polymer ?
#
loop_
_entity_poly.entity_id
_entity_poly.type
_entity_poly.pdbx_seq_one_letter_code
_entity_poly.pdbx_strand_id
1 'polypeptide(L)'
;MEGFGRVVIGPAVGGLLGAAAFFTTEAVLPKQAEAAPAHTAAKTLKHERKLSDSQTILEANRHLIANGWRPAPQKTPTPEERRLASVPLESLSTCSATGAGFCRFDYRRDLQRLSVVTVPSEPGRPSVGRVIRWW
;
A
#
# COMPACT_ATOMS: atom_id res chain seq x y z
N MET A 1 -28.30 26.76 47.82
CA MET A 1 -28.14 27.42 49.13
C MET A 1 -26.67 27.75 49.29
N GLU A 2 -26.40 29.01 49.63
CA GLU A 2 -25.47 29.45 50.68
C GLU A 2 -24.03 28.88 50.69
N GLY A 3 -22.99 29.71 50.51
CA GLY A 3 -23.04 31.15 50.28
C GLY A 3 -21.67 31.82 50.06
N PHE A 4 -21.69 33.14 49.87
CA PHE A 4 -20.49 33.98 49.70
C PHE A 4 -19.88 34.39 51.05
N GLY A 5 -18.55 34.48 51.11
CA GLY A 5 -17.81 35.14 52.19
C GLY A 5 -16.29 35.01 51.99
N ARG A 6 -15.45 36.02 52.24
CA ARG A 6 -15.68 37.40 52.75
C ARG A 6 -14.67 38.38 52.15
N VAL A 7 -15.02 39.67 52.15
CA VAL A 7 -14.17 40.82 51.75
C VAL A 7 -13.21 41.22 52.88
N VAL A 8 -11.93 41.50 52.54
CA VAL A 8 -10.91 42.34 53.25
C VAL A 8 -9.61 42.33 52.41
N ILE A 9 -8.77 43.38 52.25
CA ILE A 9 -8.95 44.85 52.13
C ILE A 9 -7.89 45.37 51.12
N GLY A 10 -7.85 46.67 50.78
CA GLY A 10 -6.67 47.35 50.19
C GLY A 10 -5.64 47.78 51.26
N PRO A 11 -4.62 48.62 50.96
CA PRO A 11 -4.44 49.52 49.81
C PRO A 11 -3.22 49.06 48.94
N ALA A 12 -2.24 49.81 48.39
CA ALA A 12 -1.85 51.23 48.49
C ALA A 12 -0.90 51.73 47.37
N VAL A 13 -0.90 53.06 47.18
CA VAL A 13 0.21 53.98 46.78
C VAL A 13 1.26 53.53 45.72
N GLY A 14 1.29 54.29 44.62
CA GLY A 14 2.50 54.62 43.85
C GLY A 14 2.93 53.63 42.74
N GLY A 15 3.66 54.06 41.70
CA GLY A 15 4.01 55.43 41.34
C GLY A 15 5.31 55.54 40.52
N LEU A 16 5.21 56.20 39.36
CA LEU A 16 6.30 56.67 38.46
C LEU A 16 7.10 55.63 37.65
N LEU A 17 7.04 55.84 36.32
CA LEU A 17 8.10 55.72 35.31
C LEU A 17 9.09 54.54 35.36
N GLY A 18 8.74 53.47 34.63
CA GLY A 18 9.69 52.70 33.83
C GLY A 18 9.25 52.71 32.36
N ALA A 19 10.11 53.14 31.43
CA ALA A 19 9.78 53.13 30.01
C ALA A 19 9.73 51.67 29.49
N ALA A 20 8.85 51.40 28.51
CA ALA A 20 8.49 50.03 28.14
C ALA A 20 9.66 49.22 27.58
N ALA A 21 10.08 48.21 28.35
CA ALA A 21 10.76 47.02 27.85
C ALA A 21 9.73 45.87 27.74
N PHE A 22 10.09 44.86 26.94
CA PHE A 22 9.34 43.61 26.70
C PHE A 22 8.04 43.79 25.89
N PHE A 23 8.08 43.28 24.66
CA PHE A 23 6.92 43.18 23.79
C PHE A 23 5.90 42.18 24.35
N THR A 24 4.64 42.64 24.40
CA THR A 24 3.38 41.90 24.32
C THR A 24 3.42 40.37 24.36
N THR A 25 2.71 39.81 25.34
CA THR A 25 2.18 38.43 25.31
C THR A 25 1.50 38.11 23.97
N GLU A 26 1.90 37.00 23.36
CA GLU A 26 1.15 36.28 22.33
C GLU A 26 1.01 34.82 22.81
N ALA A 27 -0.20 34.31 22.96
CA ALA A 27 -0.45 32.98 23.51
C ALA A 27 -0.60 31.93 22.40
N VAL A 28 0.25 30.90 22.37
CA VAL A 28 -0.03 29.63 21.67
C VAL A 28 0.50 28.43 22.45
N LEU A 29 -0.43 27.58 22.87
CA LEU A 29 -0.26 26.13 22.93
C LEU A 29 -1.40 25.52 22.09
N PRO A 30 -1.25 24.39 21.37
CA PRO A 30 -0.04 23.62 21.07
C PRO A 30 0.28 23.58 19.55
N LYS A 31 1.51 23.18 19.19
CA LYS A 31 1.80 22.60 17.87
C LYS A 31 2.66 21.34 18.08
N GLN A 32 1.99 20.23 18.40
CA GLN A 32 1.53 19.20 17.44
C GLN A 32 2.67 18.26 17.04
N ALA A 33 2.37 16.95 17.01
CA ALA A 33 3.38 15.90 16.93
C ALA A 33 4.27 16.02 15.69
N GLU A 34 5.51 15.52 15.81
CA GLU A 34 6.51 15.47 14.74
C GLU A 34 5.90 14.83 13.48
N ALA A 35 5.58 15.69 12.50
CA ALA A 35 4.76 15.31 11.37
C ALA A 35 5.62 14.60 10.31
N ALA A 36 6.02 13.36 10.63
CA ALA A 36 6.64 12.43 9.68
C ALA A 36 5.84 12.46 8.38
N PRO A 37 6.42 12.93 7.26
CA PRO A 37 5.62 13.45 6.16
C PRO A 37 4.72 12.35 5.58
N ALA A 38 3.41 12.57 5.64
CA ALA A 38 2.40 11.61 5.17
C ALA A 38 2.62 11.23 3.70
N HIS A 39 3.23 12.12 2.90
CA HIS A 39 3.66 11.89 1.53
C HIS A 39 4.72 10.78 1.38
N THR A 40 5.54 10.54 2.40
CA THR A 40 6.51 9.42 2.47
C THR A 40 5.79 8.14 2.90
N ALA A 41 5.03 8.16 3.99
CA ALA A 41 4.29 6.98 4.46
C ALA A 41 3.31 6.44 3.39
N ALA A 42 2.55 7.32 2.72
CA ALA A 42 1.66 6.97 1.63
C ALA A 42 2.39 6.54 0.34
N LYS A 43 3.65 6.98 0.12
CA LYS A 43 4.51 6.41 -0.93
C LYS A 43 4.97 5.00 -0.57
N THR A 44 5.34 4.74 0.69
CA THR A 44 5.79 3.41 1.14
C THR A 44 4.64 2.40 1.12
N LEU A 45 3.43 2.78 1.50
CA LEU A 45 2.23 1.93 1.33
C LEU A 45 1.89 1.69 -0.16
N LYS A 46 2.05 2.70 -1.03
CA LYS A 46 2.00 2.47 -2.50
C LYS A 46 3.14 1.60 -3.04
N HIS A 47 4.16 1.28 -2.22
CA HIS A 47 5.19 0.28 -2.47
C HIS A 47 4.96 -1.05 -1.72
N GLU A 48 3.71 -1.36 -1.32
CA GLU A 48 3.26 -2.74 -1.02
C GLU A 48 3.23 -3.63 -2.27
N ARG A 49 4.38 -3.68 -2.99
CA ARG A 49 4.71 -4.47 -4.17
C ARG A 49 3.53 -4.73 -5.10
N LYS A 50 3.01 -3.61 -5.63
CA LYS A 50 2.28 -3.59 -6.91
C LYS A 50 3.07 -4.40 -7.94
N LEU A 51 2.36 -5.16 -8.77
CA LEU A 51 2.96 -5.89 -9.89
C LEU A 51 3.73 -4.95 -10.83
N SER A 52 4.78 -5.49 -11.44
CA SER A 52 5.71 -4.79 -12.33
C SER A 52 5.84 -5.54 -13.65
N ASP A 53 5.91 -4.78 -14.75
CA ASP A 53 6.14 -5.33 -16.08
C ASP A 53 7.47 -6.09 -16.18
N SER A 54 7.50 -7.12 -17.02
CA SER A 54 8.64 -8.01 -17.27
C SER A 54 9.17 -8.84 -16.09
N GLN A 55 8.62 -8.71 -14.88
CA GLN A 55 8.96 -9.59 -13.74
C GLN A 55 8.51 -11.04 -14.01
N THR A 56 9.15 -12.03 -13.40
CA THR A 56 8.73 -13.43 -13.56
C THR A 56 7.43 -13.71 -12.81
N ILE A 57 6.65 -14.69 -13.28
CA ILE A 57 5.43 -15.11 -12.58
C ILE A 57 5.69 -15.65 -11.16
N LEU A 58 6.88 -16.20 -10.90
CA LEU A 58 7.27 -16.70 -9.58
C LEU A 58 7.45 -15.55 -8.57
N GLU A 59 8.09 -14.46 -9.00
CA GLU A 59 8.20 -13.24 -8.20
C GLU A 59 6.83 -12.60 -7.97
N ALA A 60 6.05 -12.44 -9.04
CA ALA A 60 4.68 -11.92 -8.97
C ALA A 60 3.82 -12.72 -7.99
N ASN A 61 3.79 -14.04 -8.11
CA ASN A 61 3.07 -14.94 -7.20
C ASN A 61 3.51 -14.75 -5.75
N ARG A 62 4.83 -14.74 -5.46
CA ARG A 62 5.36 -14.49 -4.10
C ARG A 62 4.85 -13.16 -3.52
N HIS A 63 4.77 -12.10 -4.34
CA HIS A 63 4.27 -10.81 -3.90
C HIS A 63 2.75 -10.80 -3.70
N LEU A 64 1.99 -11.48 -4.55
CA LEU A 64 0.54 -11.62 -4.40
C LEU A 64 0.14 -12.40 -3.15
N ILE A 65 0.77 -13.56 -2.88
CA ILE A 65 0.51 -14.34 -1.66
C ILE A 65 0.86 -13.52 -0.41
N ALA A 66 2.00 -12.80 -0.42
CA ALA A 66 2.38 -11.93 0.70
C ALA A 66 1.38 -10.76 0.91
N ASN A 67 0.73 -10.28 -0.15
CA ASN A 67 -0.28 -9.21 -0.13
C ASN A 67 -1.72 -9.74 0.09
N GLY A 68 -1.86 -10.97 0.60
CA GLY A 68 -3.13 -11.59 0.98
C GLY A 68 -3.97 -12.19 -0.16
N TRP A 69 -3.47 -12.19 -1.40
CA TRP A 69 -4.15 -12.85 -2.51
C TRP A 69 -4.01 -14.36 -2.41
N ARG A 70 -5.03 -15.09 -2.87
CA ARG A 70 -5.04 -16.56 -2.92
C ARG A 70 -5.24 -17.04 -4.36
N PRO A 71 -4.64 -18.19 -4.77
CA PRO A 71 -4.95 -18.82 -6.04
C PRO A 71 -6.45 -19.02 -6.22
N ALA A 72 -6.98 -18.68 -7.39
CA ALA A 72 -8.39 -18.83 -7.72
C ALA A 72 -8.60 -19.04 -9.24
N PRO A 73 -7.96 -20.08 -9.84
CA PRO A 73 -8.09 -20.38 -11.25
C PRO A 73 -9.56 -20.53 -11.65
N GLN A 74 -9.98 -19.84 -12.72
CA GLN A 74 -11.37 -19.93 -13.22
C GLN A 74 -11.67 -21.29 -13.89
N LYS A 75 -10.63 -22.02 -14.30
CA LYS A 75 -10.69 -23.37 -14.87
C LYS A 75 -9.47 -24.18 -14.41
N THR A 76 -9.62 -25.49 -14.24
CA THR A 76 -8.48 -26.39 -14.03
C THR A 76 -7.66 -26.48 -15.33
N PRO A 77 -6.36 -26.12 -15.33
CA PRO A 77 -5.54 -26.20 -16.53
C PRO A 77 -5.18 -27.65 -16.87
N THR A 78 -5.17 -27.96 -18.16
CA THR A 78 -4.79 -29.26 -18.72
C THR A 78 -3.30 -29.60 -18.46
N PRO A 79 -2.89 -30.87 -18.58
CA PRO A 79 -1.47 -31.25 -18.45
C PRO A 79 -0.56 -30.53 -19.46
N GLU A 80 -1.06 -30.25 -20.67
CA GLU A 80 -0.35 -29.48 -21.69
C GLU A 80 -0.12 -28.02 -21.26
N GLU A 81 -1.17 -27.34 -20.78
CA GLU A 81 -1.05 -25.96 -20.27
C GLU A 81 -0.10 -25.87 -19.07
N ARG A 82 -0.12 -26.87 -18.17
CA ARG A 82 0.85 -26.96 -17.07
C ARG A 82 2.29 -27.13 -17.58
N ARG A 83 2.52 -27.91 -18.65
CA ARG A 83 3.85 -28.03 -19.28
C ARG A 83 4.28 -26.69 -19.86
N LEU A 84 3.41 -26.05 -20.67
CA LEU A 84 3.69 -24.76 -21.30
C LEU A 84 4.07 -23.67 -20.28
N ALA A 85 3.34 -23.57 -19.16
CA ALA A 85 3.64 -22.62 -18.09
C ALA A 85 5.02 -22.82 -17.44
N SER A 86 5.54 -24.05 -17.44
CA SER A 86 6.82 -24.44 -16.81
C SER A 86 6.96 -24.02 -15.34
N VAL A 87 5.85 -23.82 -14.63
CA VAL A 87 5.78 -23.49 -13.20
C VAL A 87 4.66 -24.27 -12.50
N PRO A 88 4.90 -24.82 -11.29
CA PRO A 88 3.89 -25.58 -10.55
C PRO A 88 2.94 -24.68 -9.75
N LEU A 89 2.39 -23.63 -10.38
CA LEU A 89 1.52 -22.66 -9.70
C LEU A 89 0.04 -23.04 -9.77
N GLU A 90 -0.61 -23.18 -8.62
CA GLU A 90 -2.04 -23.45 -8.50
C GLU A 90 -2.94 -22.31 -9.04
N SER A 91 -2.39 -21.10 -9.18
CA SER A 91 -3.10 -19.96 -9.75
C SER A 91 -3.26 -20.05 -11.28
N LEU A 92 -2.54 -20.94 -11.96
CA LEU A 92 -2.65 -21.12 -13.41
C LEU A 92 -4.08 -21.52 -13.81
N SER A 93 -4.72 -20.71 -14.66
CA SER A 93 -6.06 -21.01 -15.17
C SER A 93 -6.11 -21.41 -16.64
N THR A 94 -5.14 -20.97 -17.46
CA THR A 94 -5.02 -21.39 -18.87
C THR A 94 -3.68 -20.96 -19.48
N CYS A 95 -3.23 -21.66 -20.52
CA CYS A 95 -2.17 -21.19 -21.43
C CYS A 95 -2.58 -21.39 -22.90
N SER A 96 -2.02 -20.56 -23.78
CA SER A 96 -1.99 -20.82 -25.23
C SER A 96 -0.54 -20.86 -25.73
N ALA A 97 -0.28 -21.77 -26.67
CA ALA A 97 0.96 -21.81 -27.45
C ALA A 97 0.85 -21.11 -28.82
N THR A 98 -0.26 -20.43 -29.13
CA THR A 98 -0.46 -19.78 -30.44
C THR A 98 0.35 -18.48 -30.57
N GLY A 99 1.15 -18.38 -31.63
CA GLY A 99 2.01 -17.22 -31.89
C GLY A 99 3.12 -17.10 -30.85
N ALA A 100 3.19 -15.97 -30.14
CA ALA A 100 4.11 -15.80 -29.00
C ALA A 100 3.72 -16.69 -27.80
N GLY A 101 2.45 -17.11 -27.72
CA GLY A 101 1.87 -17.77 -26.56
C GLY A 101 1.61 -16.83 -25.38
N PHE A 102 0.79 -17.29 -24.44
CA PHE A 102 0.59 -16.64 -23.15
C PHE A 102 0.12 -17.65 -22.09
N CYS A 103 0.27 -17.30 -20.81
CA CYS A 103 -0.37 -17.99 -19.70
C CYS A 103 -1.09 -16.97 -18.81
N ARG A 104 -2.25 -17.36 -18.25
CA ARG A 104 -3.05 -16.54 -17.34
C ARG A 104 -3.16 -17.20 -15.96
N PHE A 105 -2.85 -16.43 -14.93
CA PHE A 105 -2.88 -16.84 -13.54
C PHE A 105 -3.91 -16.00 -12.78
N ASP A 106 -4.90 -16.64 -12.19
CA ASP A 106 -6.03 -15.98 -11.54
C ASP A 106 -5.92 -16.07 -10.01
N TYR A 107 -6.21 -14.95 -9.36
CA TYR A 107 -6.17 -14.78 -7.91
C TYR A 107 -7.45 -14.12 -7.41
N ARG A 108 -7.75 -14.33 -6.12
CA ARG A 108 -8.82 -13.64 -5.39
C ARG A 108 -8.31 -13.04 -4.08
N ARG A 109 -8.93 -11.95 -3.65
CA ARG A 109 -8.80 -11.37 -2.31
C ARG A 109 -10.13 -10.73 -1.95
N ASP A 110 -10.82 -11.29 -0.97
CA ASP A 110 -12.18 -10.91 -0.59
C ASP A 110 -13.15 -10.96 -1.80
N LEU A 111 -13.71 -9.81 -2.19
CA LEU A 111 -14.54 -9.63 -3.39
C LEU A 111 -13.73 -9.25 -4.65
N GLN A 112 -12.44 -8.95 -4.52
CA GLN A 112 -11.56 -8.61 -5.63
C GLN A 112 -11.06 -9.88 -6.33
N ARG A 113 -10.98 -9.81 -7.67
CA ARG A 113 -10.23 -10.75 -8.51
C ARG A 113 -9.06 -10.02 -9.15
N LEU A 114 -8.02 -10.76 -9.49
CA LEU A 114 -6.85 -10.29 -10.21
C LEU A 114 -6.42 -11.38 -11.20
N SER A 115 -6.30 -11.02 -12.47
CA SER A 115 -5.82 -11.89 -13.53
C SER A 115 -4.45 -11.39 -13.99
N VAL A 116 -3.41 -12.21 -13.89
CA VAL A 116 -2.05 -11.88 -14.33
C VAL A 116 -1.76 -12.61 -15.63
N VAL A 117 -1.40 -11.87 -16.69
CA VAL A 117 -1.04 -12.44 -18.00
C VAL A 117 0.47 -12.35 -18.20
N THR A 118 1.04 -13.45 -18.66
CA THR A 118 2.48 -13.59 -18.94
C THR A 118 2.73 -14.10 -20.35
N VAL A 119 3.81 -13.65 -20.99
CA VAL A 119 4.32 -14.24 -22.23
C VAL A 119 5.50 -15.17 -21.90
N PRO A 120 5.62 -16.36 -22.52
CA PRO A 120 6.78 -17.24 -22.37
C PRO A 120 8.10 -16.51 -22.70
N SER A 121 9.19 -16.85 -22.00
CA SER A 121 10.51 -16.28 -22.30
C SER A 121 11.10 -16.82 -23.62
N GLU A 122 10.70 -18.02 -24.02
CA GLU A 122 10.96 -18.62 -25.34
C GLU A 122 9.62 -18.93 -26.04
N PRO A 123 9.19 -18.14 -27.03
CA PRO A 123 8.00 -18.42 -27.84
C PRO A 123 8.00 -19.83 -28.45
N GLY A 124 6.86 -20.51 -28.38
CA GLY A 124 6.70 -21.89 -28.85
C GLY A 124 7.39 -22.96 -27.99
N ARG A 125 8.01 -22.61 -26.86
CA ARG A 125 8.66 -23.56 -25.93
C ARG A 125 8.13 -23.41 -24.50
N PRO A 126 8.00 -24.52 -23.74
CA PRO A 126 7.85 -24.49 -22.29
C PRO A 126 8.94 -23.61 -21.64
N SER A 127 8.55 -22.48 -21.05
CA SER A 127 9.47 -21.54 -20.41
C SER A 127 8.75 -20.65 -19.40
N VAL A 128 9.47 -20.20 -18.37
CA VAL A 128 8.88 -19.35 -17.31
C VAL A 128 8.42 -18.01 -17.90
N GLY A 129 7.14 -17.71 -17.72
CA GLY A 129 6.51 -16.51 -18.25
C GLY A 129 6.89 -15.22 -17.50
N ARG A 130 7.03 -14.13 -18.26
CA ARG A 130 7.19 -12.76 -17.76
C ARG A 130 5.87 -12.00 -17.82
N VAL A 131 5.54 -11.25 -16.76
CA VAL A 131 4.30 -10.48 -16.65
C VAL A 131 4.26 -9.36 -17.69
N ILE A 132 3.16 -9.27 -18.43
CA ILE A 132 2.91 -8.21 -19.44
C ILE A 132 1.63 -7.41 -19.20
N ARG A 133 0.75 -7.89 -18.31
CA ARG A 133 -0.50 -7.22 -17.93
C ARG A 133 -1.08 -7.84 -16.67
N TRP A 134 -1.79 -7.06 -15.89
CA TRP A 134 -2.67 -7.53 -14.81
C TRP A 134 -3.89 -6.62 -14.67
N TRP A 135 -5.01 -7.18 -14.22
CA TRP A 135 -6.27 -6.47 -13.94
C TRP A 135 -7.12 -7.19 -12.90
#